data_AF-A0A7V9NQ85-F1
#
_entry.id   AF-A0A7V9NQ85-F1
#
_cell.length_a   1.000
_cell.length_b   1.000
_cell.length_c   1.000
_cell.angle_alpha   90.00
_cell.angle_beta   90.00
_cell.angle_gamma   90.00
#
_symmetry.space_group_name_H-M   'P 1'
#
loop_
_entity.id
_entity.type
_entity.pdbx_description
1 polymer ?
#
loop_
_entity_poly.entity_id
_entity_poly.type
_entity_poly.pdbx_seq_one_letter_code
_entity_poly.pdbx_strand_id
1 'polypeptide(L)'
;LVATGLYGWLSSRVSLGNLMRAGLIIETLTHLALALTTTLWVALAVMLVFGAHAFVWGATSTSVRQRAVPMELQGRVSSVYLIGVQGGIVVGGVFGGVIAGAWGVIAPFWFAFAGSGVLVAILWRQFTAIAHADSIR
;
A
#
# COMPACT_ATOMS: atom_id res chain seq x y z
N LEU A 1 -2.06 -13.45 15.36
CA LEU A 1 -1.11 -13.44 16.50
C LEU A 1 0.26 -12.88 16.09
N VAL A 2 1.02 -13.50 15.19
CA VAL A 2 2.32 -12.98 14.72
C VAL A 2 2.20 -11.60 14.05
N ALA A 3 1.28 -11.44 13.09
CA ALA A 3 1.04 -10.16 12.41
C ALA A 3 0.57 -9.05 13.38
N THR A 4 -0.23 -9.42 14.39
CA THR A 4 -0.76 -8.51 15.41
C THR A 4 0.34 -8.03 16.36
N GLY A 5 1.25 -8.94 16.76
CA GLY A 5 2.42 -8.61 17.58
C GLY A 5 3.45 -7.77 16.83
N LEU A 6 3.70 -8.08 15.55
CA LEU A 6 4.59 -7.30 14.69
C LEU A 6 4.07 -5.88 14.49
N TYR A 7 2.77 -5.72 14.22
CA TYR A 7 2.14 -4.40 14.09
C TYR A 7 2.24 -3.60 15.39
N GLY A 8 1.91 -4.18 16.55
CA GLY A 8 2.01 -3.51 17.85
C GLY A 8 3.43 -3.06 18.18
N TRP A 9 4.43 -3.86 17.85
CA TRP A 9 5.84 -3.49 18.01
C TRP A 9 6.27 -2.38 17.05
N LEU A 10 5.84 -2.43 15.78
CA LEU A 10 6.19 -1.42 14.78
C LEU A 10 5.51 -0.07 15.06
N SER A 11 4.23 -0.08 15.44
CA SER A 11 3.46 1.13 15.76
C SER A 11 3.89 1.81 17.06
N SER A 12 4.57 1.09 17.96
CA SER A 12 5.12 1.68 19.20
C SER A 12 6.46 2.39 18.99
N ARG A 13 7.14 2.16 17.85
CA ARG A 13 8.46 2.74 17.55
C ARG A 13 8.49 3.66 16.34
N VAL A 14 7.46 3.62 15.49
CA VAL A 14 7.42 4.36 14.22
C VAL A 14 6.12 5.16 14.11
N SER A 15 6.22 6.44 13.77
CA SER A 15 5.04 7.29 13.57
C SER A 15 4.18 6.79 12.41
N LEU A 16 2.88 7.07 12.49
CA LEU A 16 1.88 6.63 11.50
C LEU A 16 2.25 7.08 10.08
N GLY A 17 2.73 8.32 9.93
CA GLY A 17 3.16 8.86 8.64
C GLY A 17 4.42 8.18 8.08
N ASN A 18 5.35 7.73 8.93
CA ASN A 18 6.53 7.00 8.49
C ASN A 18 6.19 5.55 8.07
N LEU A 19 5.23 4.91 8.75
CA LEU A 19 4.67 3.62 8.33
C LEU A 19 4.04 3.70 6.94
N MET A 20 3.26 4.76 6.65
CA MET A 20 2.67 4.93 5.32
C MET A 20 3.71 5.18 4.23
N ARG A 21 4.76 5.95 4.51
CA ARG A 21 5.88 6.16 3.57
C ARG A 21 6.65 4.88 3.28
N ALA A 22 7.02 4.14 4.33
CA ALA A 22 7.71 2.87 4.20
C ALA A 22 6.89 1.90 3.36
N GLY A 23 5.56 1.88 3.55
CA GLY A 23 4.68 1.03 2.78
C GLY A 23 4.69 1.33 1.28
N LEU A 24 4.57 2.61 0.90
CA LEU A 24 4.63 3.04 -0.50
C LEU A 24 5.97 2.71 -1.18
N ILE A 25 7.08 2.85 -0.44
CA ILE A 25 8.40 2.46 -0.95
C ILE A 25 8.47 0.96 -1.16
N ILE A 26 8.04 0.16 -0.17
CA ILE A 26 8.02 -1.31 -0.27
C ILE A 26 7.16 -1.76 -1.45
N GLU A 27 5.99 -1.16 -1.63
CA GLU A 27 5.08 -1.46 -2.73
C GLU A 27 5.72 -1.14 -4.09
N THR A 28 6.35 0.03 -4.22
CA THR A 28 7.06 0.41 -5.45
C THR A 28 8.21 -0.57 -5.75
N LEU A 29 9.02 -0.90 -4.74
CA LEU A 29 10.12 -1.87 -4.89
C LEU A 29 9.63 -3.28 -5.20
N THR A 30 8.45 -3.67 -4.71
CA THR A 30 7.83 -4.98 -5.01
C THR A 30 7.55 -5.10 -6.50
N HIS A 31 6.95 -4.07 -7.11
CA HIS A 31 6.68 -4.05 -8.55
C HIS A 31 7.97 -4.15 -9.37
N LEU A 32 9.01 -3.40 -8.98
CA LEU A 32 10.32 -3.46 -9.64
C LEU A 32 10.95 -4.85 -9.51
N ALA A 33 10.93 -5.43 -8.30
CA ALA A 33 11.50 -6.74 -8.05
C ALA A 33 10.79 -7.82 -8.87
N LEU A 34 9.46 -7.79 -8.95
CA LEU A 34 8.69 -8.73 -9.77
C LEU A 34 8.90 -8.51 -11.27
N ALA A 35 9.10 -7.27 -11.72
CA ALA A 35 9.40 -6.98 -13.12
C ALA A 35 10.78 -7.53 -13.56
N LEU A 36 11.76 -7.54 -12.65
CA LEU A 36 13.13 -7.98 -12.93
C LEU A 36 13.36 -9.47 -12.63
N THR A 37 12.52 -10.08 -11.80
CA THR A 37 12.74 -11.45 -11.34
C THR A 37 12.32 -12.47 -12.38
N THR A 38 13.24 -13.38 -12.72
CA THR A 38 12.98 -14.57 -13.55
C THR A 38 12.94 -15.87 -12.75
N THR A 39 13.21 -15.82 -11.44
CA THR A 39 13.39 -17.00 -10.58
C THR A 39 12.26 -17.13 -9.56
N LEU A 40 11.61 -18.30 -9.53
CA LEU A 40 10.47 -18.58 -8.63
C LEU A 40 10.77 -18.28 -7.15
N TRP A 41 11.93 -18.69 -6.65
CA TRP A 41 12.30 -18.49 -5.24
C TRP A 41 12.36 -17.02 -4.83
N VAL A 42 12.85 -16.16 -5.73
CA VAL A 42 12.90 -14.71 -5.49
C VAL A 42 11.48 -14.14 -5.50
N ALA A 43 10.63 -14.55 -6.44
CA ALA A 43 9.24 -14.12 -6.50
C ALA A 43 8.46 -14.52 -5.23
N LEU A 44 8.67 -15.74 -4.72
CA LEU A 44 8.08 -16.21 -3.46
C LEU A 44 8.55 -15.37 -2.26
N ALA A 45 9.84 -15.06 -2.18
CA ALA A 45 10.38 -14.21 -1.12
C ALA A 45 9.80 -12.78 -1.18
N VAL A 46 9.72 -12.20 -2.37
CA VAL A 46 9.11 -10.87 -2.60
C VAL A 46 7.64 -10.89 -2.21
N MET A 47 6.89 -11.91 -2.60
CA MET A 47 5.48 -12.06 -2.24
C MET A 47 5.27 -12.25 -0.73
N LEU A 48 6.18 -12.95 -0.05
CA LEU A 48 6.12 -13.11 1.41
C LEU A 48 6.30 -11.75 2.11
N VAL A 49 7.30 -10.97 1.69
CA VAL A 49 7.55 -9.62 2.22
C VAL A 49 6.38 -8.69 1.92
N PHE A 50 5.86 -8.73 0.68
CA PHE A 50 4.72 -7.94 0.27
C PHE A 50 3.46 -8.30 1.07
N GLY A 51 3.24 -9.59 1.36
CA GLY A 51 2.14 -10.04 2.22
C GLY A 51 2.25 -9.48 3.64
N ALA A 52 3.42 -9.55 4.27
CA ALA A 52 3.67 -8.96 5.58
C ALA A 52 3.42 -7.44 5.58
N HIS A 53 3.89 -6.75 4.54
CA HIS A 53 3.62 -5.34 4.31
C HIS A 53 2.12 -5.04 4.18
N ALA A 54 1.38 -5.82 3.39
CA ALA A 54 -0.06 -5.62 3.17
C ALA A 54 -0.87 -5.70 4.48
N PHE A 55 -0.47 -6.59 5.40
CA PHE A 55 -1.09 -6.65 6.74
C PHE A 55 -0.84 -5.38 7.55
N VAL A 56 0.42 -4.90 7.61
CA VAL A 56 0.78 -3.67 8.32
C VAL A 56 0.06 -2.46 7.72
N TRP A 57 0.02 -2.38 6.39
CA TRP A 57 -0.70 -1.35 5.66
C TRP A 57 -2.20 -1.35 5.96
N GLY A 58 -2.85 -2.51 5.96
CA GLY A 58 -4.29 -2.64 6.24
C GLY A 58 -4.66 -2.18 7.66
N ALA A 59 -3.85 -2.55 8.64
CA ALA A 59 -4.02 -2.12 10.03
C ALA A 59 -3.79 -0.60 10.19
N THR A 60 -2.72 -0.08 9.58
CA THR A 60 -2.40 1.36 9.58
C THR A 60 -3.52 2.17 8.93
N SER A 61 -3.94 1.79 7.72
CA SER A 61 -4.98 2.49 6.94
C SER A 61 -6.31 2.53 7.67
N THR A 62 -6.67 1.45 8.37
CA THR A 62 -7.87 1.42 9.21
C THR A 62 -7.73 2.33 10.42
N SER A 63 -6.58 2.32 11.09
CA SER A 63 -6.30 3.18 12.25
C SER A 63 -6.33 4.67 11.88
N VAL A 64 -5.71 5.06 10.76
CA VAL A 64 -5.73 6.42 10.22
C VAL A 64 -7.17 6.88 9.98
N ARG A 65 -7.96 6.05 9.27
CA ARG A 65 -9.35 6.37 8.95
C ARG A 65 -10.20 6.50 10.21
N GLN A 66 -10.04 5.60 11.17
CA GLN A 66 -10.79 5.65 12.42
C GLN A 66 -10.49 6.94 13.21
N ARG A 67 -9.22 7.40 13.22
CA ARG A 67 -8.81 8.63 13.91
C ARG A 67 -9.28 9.90 13.19
N ALA A 68 -9.32 9.89 11.86
CA ALA A 68 -9.68 11.05 11.06
C ALA A 68 -11.20 11.26 10.92
N VAL A 69 -12.01 10.23 11.17
CA VAL A 69 -13.45 10.23 10.90
C VAL A 69 -14.26 10.31 12.22
N PRO A 70 -15.24 11.22 12.34
CA PRO A 70 -16.17 11.25 13.48
C PRO A 70 -16.93 9.92 13.65
N MET A 71 -17.21 9.53 14.91
CA MET A 71 -17.84 8.24 15.23
C MET A 71 -19.16 7.99 14.46
N GLU A 72 -19.97 9.03 14.29
CA GLU A 72 -21.26 9.01 13.59
C GLU A 72 -21.13 8.67 12.10
N LEU A 73 -19.97 8.94 11.50
CA LEU A 73 -19.71 8.80 10.06
C LEU A 73 -18.84 7.60 9.71
N GLN A 74 -18.39 6.82 10.70
CA GLN A 74 -17.50 5.67 10.49
C GLN A 74 -18.04 4.69 9.45
N GLY A 75 -19.32 4.33 9.56
CA GLY A 75 -19.98 3.43 8.61
C GLY A 75 -20.00 4.00 7.19
N ARG A 76 -20.41 5.26 7.04
CA ARG A 76 -20.52 5.95 5.72
C ARG A 76 -19.15 6.08 5.04
N VAL A 77 -18.13 6.52 5.77
CA VAL A 77 -16.78 6.68 5.21
C VAL A 77 -16.16 5.31 4.90
N SER A 78 -16.41 4.30 5.73
CA SER A 78 -15.97 2.93 5.46
C SER A 78 -16.61 2.35 4.20
N SER A 79 -17.90 2.61 3.94
CA SER A 79 -18.56 2.20 2.69
C SER A 79 -17.95 2.86 1.46
N VAL A 80 -17.67 4.17 1.50
CA VAL A 80 -17.01 4.88 0.39
C VAL A 80 -15.60 4.34 0.16
N TYR A 81 -14.86 4.07 1.24
CA TYR A 81 -13.55 3.43 1.15
C TYR A 81 -13.62 2.07 0.47
N LEU A 82 -14.58 1.21 0.84
CA LEU A 82 -14.76 -0.11 0.22
C LEU A 82 -15.12 -0.02 -1.27
N ILE A 83 -15.96 0.94 -1.66
CA ILE A 83 -16.26 1.22 -3.08
C ILE A 83 -14.97 1.62 -3.82
N GLY A 84 -14.15 2.48 -3.21
CA GLY A 84 -12.85 2.87 -3.77
C GLY A 84 -11.90 1.69 -3.94
N VAL A 85 -11.78 0.82 -2.94
CA VAL A 85 -10.94 -0.38 -2.99
C VAL A 85 -11.44 -1.36 -4.05
N GLN A 86 -12.72 -1.73 -4.02
CA GLN A 86 -13.26 -2.71 -4.96
C GLN A 86 -13.29 -2.17 -6.39
N GLY A 87 -13.62 -0.89 -6.56
CA GLY A 87 -13.54 -0.20 -7.85
C GLY A 87 -12.12 -0.16 -8.39
N GLY A 88 -11.14 0.16 -7.54
CA GLY A 88 -9.72 0.13 -7.89
C GLY A 88 -9.24 -1.26 -8.33
N ILE A 89 -9.67 -2.32 -7.64
CA ILE A 89 -9.36 -3.71 -8.02
C ILE A 89 -9.93 -4.05 -9.41
N VAL A 90 -11.18 -3.68 -9.68
CA VAL A 90 -11.83 -3.96 -10.98
C VAL A 90 -11.13 -3.19 -12.11
N VAL A 91 -10.95 -1.88 -11.92
CA VAL A 91 -10.27 -1.02 -12.91
C VAL A 91 -8.84 -1.51 -13.13
N GLY A 92 -8.09 -1.76 -12.07
CA GLY A 92 -6.73 -2.28 -12.13
C GLY A 92 -6.65 -3.64 -12.84
N GLY A 93 -7.61 -4.53 -12.62
CA GLY A 93 -7.69 -5.82 -13.31
C GLY A 93 -7.90 -5.68 -14.82
N VAL A 94 -8.78 -4.76 -15.24
CA VAL A 94 -9.01 -4.47 -16.67
C VAL A 94 -7.75 -3.89 -17.30
N PHE A 95 -7.15 -2.86 -16.70
CA PHE A 95 -5.92 -2.27 -17.22
C PHE A 95 -4.78 -3.27 -17.24
N GLY A 96 -4.59 -4.05 -16.17
CA GLY A 96 -3.58 -5.09 -16.09
C GLY A 96 -3.76 -6.17 -17.16
N GLY A 97 -4.98 -6.62 -17.39
CA GLY A 97 -5.30 -7.60 -18.44
C GLY A 97 -5.03 -7.08 -19.85
N VAL A 98 -5.44 -5.85 -20.15
CA VAL A 98 -5.19 -5.21 -21.46
C VAL A 98 -3.69 -5.02 -21.70
N ILE A 99 -2.98 -4.49 -20.70
CA ILE A 99 -1.52 -4.26 -20.78
C ILE A 99 -0.78 -5.60 -20.96
N ALA A 100 -1.16 -6.63 -20.19
CA ALA A 100 -0.59 -7.96 -20.31
C ALA A 100 -0.84 -8.60 -21.69
N GLY A 101 -2.05 -8.43 -22.22
CA GLY A 101 -2.42 -8.96 -23.53
C GLY A 101 -1.67 -8.29 -24.69
N ALA A 102 -1.42 -6.98 -24.60
CA ALA A 102 -0.74 -6.23 -25.66
C ALA A 102 0.80 -6.32 -25.60
N TRP A 103 1.39 -6.27 -24.41
CA TRP A 103 2.84 -6.13 -24.22
C TRP A 103 3.49 -7.26 -23.41
N GLY A 104 2.72 -8.31 -23.13
CA GLY A 104 3.19 -9.48 -22.38
C GLY A 104 3.08 -9.33 -20.86
N VAL A 105 3.24 -10.45 -20.16
CA VAL A 105 2.97 -10.58 -18.71
C VAL A 105 3.87 -9.74 -17.80
N ILE A 106 4.99 -9.22 -18.30
CA ILE A 106 5.91 -8.38 -17.53
C ILE A 106 5.47 -6.90 -17.55
N ALA A 107 4.78 -6.46 -18.61
CA ALA A 107 4.39 -5.06 -18.80
C ALA A 107 3.52 -4.46 -17.68
N PRO A 108 2.55 -5.20 -17.07
CA PRO A 108 1.80 -4.68 -15.92
C PRO A 108 2.67 -4.33 -14.73
N PHE A 109 3.76 -5.08 -14.48
CA PHE A 109 4.67 -4.80 -13.36
C PHE A 109 5.47 -3.52 -13.58
N TRP A 110 5.92 -3.26 -14.81
CA TRP A 110 6.56 -2.00 -15.17
C TRP A 110 5.60 -0.81 -15.08
N PHE A 111 4.37 -0.99 -15.56
CA PHE A 111 3.33 0.03 -15.43
C PHE A 111 3.03 0.34 -13.96
N ALA A 112 2.87 -0.70 -13.13
CA ALA A 112 2.63 -0.54 -11.71
C ALA A 112 3.82 0.11 -10.98
N PHE A 113 5.06 -0.22 -11.35
CA PHE A 113 6.26 0.44 -10.83
C PHE A 113 6.28 1.94 -11.15
N ALA A 114 6.05 2.31 -12.43
CA ALA A 114 6.03 3.70 -12.83
C ALA A 114 4.87 4.47 -12.16
N GLY A 115 3.67 3.88 -12.15
CA GLY A 115 2.49 4.48 -11.53
C GLY A 115 2.64 4.67 -10.02
N SER A 116 3.14 3.64 -9.32
CA SER A 116 3.42 3.73 -7.88
C SER A 116 4.50 4.76 -7.58
N GLY A 117 5.58 4.83 -8.36
CA GLY A 117 6.62 5.84 -8.22
C GLY A 117 6.08 7.28 -8.35
N VAL A 118 5.18 7.52 -9.31
CA VAL A 118 4.49 8.81 -9.46
C VAL A 118 3.61 9.11 -8.24
N LEU A 119 2.83 8.12 -7.76
CA LEU A 119 2.00 8.29 -6.56
C LEU A 119 2.85 8.58 -5.32
N VAL A 120 3.99 7.91 -5.15
CA VAL A 120 4.94 8.19 -4.06
C VAL A 120 5.40 9.64 -4.14
N ALA A 121 5.83 10.10 -5.31
CA ALA A 121 6.33 11.47 -5.50
C ALA A 121 5.26 12.53 -5.19
N ILE A 122 4.02 12.33 -5.66
CA ILE A 122 2.90 13.25 -5.44
C ILE A 122 2.47 13.25 -3.97
N LEU A 123 2.28 12.07 -3.38
CA LEU A 123 1.74 11.94 -2.03
C LEU A 123 2.80 12.15 -0.95
N TRP A 124 4.09 12.22 -1.32
CA TRP A 124 5.20 12.40 -0.37
C TRP A 124 4.96 13.56 0.60
N ARG A 125 4.51 14.72 0.08
CA ARG A 125 4.21 15.91 0.88
C ARG A 125 3.04 15.73 1.84
N GLN A 126 2.01 14.97 1.45
CA GLN A 126 0.83 14.75 2.28
C GLN A 126 1.17 13.90 3.51
N PHE A 127 2.02 12.89 3.34
CA PHE A 127 2.50 12.08 4.48
C PHE A 127 3.47 12.83 5.39
N THR A 128 4.22 13.81 4.85
CA THR A 128 5.00 14.75 5.69
C THR A 128 4.10 15.49 6.66
N ALA A 129 2.94 15.97 6.20
CA ALA A 129 1.99 16.70 7.05
C ALA A 129 1.42 15.80 8.16
N ILE A 130 1.04 14.56 7.83
CA ILE A 130 0.53 13.58 8.82
C ILE A 130 1.62 13.21 9.84
N ALA A 131 2.86 13.01 9.40
CA ALA A 131 3.98 12.66 10.27
C ALA A 131 4.34 13.77 11.27
N HIS A 132 4.22 15.05 10.88
CA HIS A 132 4.52 16.19 11.76
C HIS A 132 3.38 16.49 12.75
N ALA A 133 2.13 16.23 12.38
CA ALA A 133 0.99 16.37 13.29
C ALA A 133 1.08 15.39 14.48
N ASP A 134 1.64 14.19 14.26
CA ASP A 134 1.87 13.19 15.31
C ASP A 134 3.07 13.54 16.23
N SER A 135 4.05 14.34 15.78
CA SER A 135 5.26 14.67 16.57
C SER A 135 5.12 15.85 17.52
N ILE A 136 4.03 16.61 17.42
CA ILE A 136 3.76 17.81 18.25
C ILE A 136 2.92 17.44 19.50
N ARG A 137 2.62 16.16 19.71
CA ARG A 137 1.80 15.66 20.81
C ARG A 137 2.57 14.66 21.67
#